data_AF-A0A0B7JN44-F1
#
_entry.id   AF-A0A0B7JN44-F1
#
_cell.length_a   1.000
_cell.length_b   1.000
_cell.length_c   1.000
_cell.angle_alpha   90.00
_cell.angle_beta   90.00
_cell.angle_gamma   90.00
#
_symmetry.space_group_name_H-M   'P 1'
#
loop_
_entity.id
_entity.type
_entity.pdbx_description
1 polymer ?
#
loop_
_entity_poly.entity_id
_entity_poly.type
_entity_poly.pdbx_seq_one_letter_code
_entity_poly.pdbx_strand_id
1 'polypeptide(L)'
;MRAAPNRSTFVLQACCNNPTAAELTEQQWRTLAEEITSRGHLPFFDIAYQGLGRGLDEDAYGVRHFASLGSEMIVAQPFAKNLGLYRPRVGPLHVVASTKEATAAVKDQLRCMIRWEFSSFPAYGSRLVDLVLPDPESQAKWHDELREIGQRLERSRQELFHQLANVHKIPGNWHINVDRL
;
A
#
# COMPACT_ATOMS: atom_id res chain seq x y z
N MET A 1 -6.65 12.90 14.73
CA MET A 1 -6.55 13.85 13.60
C MET A 1 -7.00 15.25 13.96
N ARG A 2 -8.25 15.45 14.42
CA ARG A 2 -8.77 16.77 14.78
C ARG A 2 -7.99 17.53 15.86
N ALA A 3 -7.30 16.81 16.74
CA ALA A 3 -6.44 17.38 17.78
C ALA A 3 -4.98 17.59 17.33
N ALA A 4 -4.58 17.12 16.14
CA ALA A 4 -3.23 17.31 15.63
C ALA A 4 -3.05 18.75 15.13
N PRO A 5 -1.85 19.33 15.26
CA PRO A 5 -1.54 20.63 14.66
C PRO A 5 -1.83 20.64 13.15
N ASN A 6 -2.34 21.75 12.64
CA ASN A 6 -2.57 21.90 11.18
C ASN A 6 -1.29 21.58 10.41
N ARG A 7 -1.45 21.01 9.21
CA ARG A 7 -0.33 20.59 8.35
C ARG A 7 0.57 19.49 8.94
N SER A 8 0.08 18.72 9.92
CA SER A 8 0.70 17.46 10.32
C SER A 8 0.73 16.43 9.18
N THR A 9 1.70 15.51 9.23
CA THR A 9 1.80 14.34 8.34
C THR A 9 1.14 13.13 8.97
N PHE A 10 0.34 12.39 8.21
CA PHE A 10 -0.29 11.13 8.64
C PHE A 10 0.21 9.97 7.79
N VAL A 11 0.78 8.95 8.45
CA VAL A 11 1.19 7.70 7.79
C VAL A 11 -0.01 6.77 7.73
N LEU A 12 -0.38 6.36 6.52
CA LEU A 12 -1.58 5.57 6.23
C LEU A 12 -1.18 4.30 5.49
N GLN A 13 -1.55 3.14 6.03
CA GLN A 13 -1.42 1.89 5.27
C GLN A 13 -2.62 1.78 4.34
N ALA A 14 -2.36 1.76 3.02
CA ALA A 14 -3.40 1.80 2.00
C ALA A 14 -4.25 0.52 1.96
N CYS A 15 -3.61 -0.61 2.24
CA CYS A 15 -4.25 -1.91 2.28
C CYS A 15 -3.44 -2.88 3.16
N CYS A 16 -4.06 -3.99 3.54
CA CYS A 16 -3.48 -5.08 4.32
C CYS A 16 -2.70 -4.57 5.54
N ASN A 17 -3.41 -3.90 6.48
CA ASN A 17 -2.77 -3.27 7.63
C ASN A 17 -1.81 -4.24 8.34
N ASN A 18 -0.62 -3.76 8.67
CA ASN A 18 0.35 -4.52 9.44
C ASN A 18 0.56 -3.79 10.78
N PRO A 19 0.20 -4.40 11.93
CA PRO A 19 0.06 -5.86 12.14
C PRO A 19 -1.37 -6.41 12.15
N THR A 20 -2.41 -5.59 12.03
CA THR A 20 -3.78 -6.00 12.43
C THR A 20 -4.62 -6.64 11.32
N ALA A 21 -4.23 -6.44 10.06
CA ALA A 21 -5.02 -6.76 8.87
C ALA A 21 -6.41 -6.10 8.80
N ALA A 22 -6.67 -5.06 9.61
CA ALA A 22 -7.89 -4.28 9.55
C ALA A 22 -7.85 -3.30 8.37
N GLU A 23 -8.90 -3.27 7.56
CA GLU A 23 -9.02 -2.36 6.43
C GLU A 23 -9.98 -1.21 6.73
N LEU A 24 -9.83 -0.12 6.00
CA LEU A 24 -10.86 0.92 5.97
C LEU A 24 -11.81 0.62 4.82
N THR A 25 -13.10 0.69 5.10
CA THR A 25 -14.14 0.74 4.07
C THR A 25 -13.98 1.99 3.22
N GLU A 26 -14.53 1.98 2.00
CA GLU A 26 -14.53 3.14 1.12
C GLU A 26 -15.14 4.39 1.77
N GLN A 27 -16.21 4.22 2.55
CA GLN A 27 -16.84 5.33 3.26
C GLN A 27 -15.92 5.92 4.35
N GLN A 28 -15.18 5.08 5.06
CA GLN A 28 -14.18 5.53 6.02
C GLN A 28 -13.00 6.23 5.32
N TRP A 29 -12.56 5.75 4.17
CA TRP A 29 -11.56 6.43 3.34
C TRP A 29 -12.01 7.83 2.91
N ARG A 30 -13.27 7.98 2.48
CA ARG A 30 -13.85 9.29 2.14
C ARG A 30 -13.85 10.25 3.33
N THR A 31 -14.34 9.77 4.47
CA THR A 31 -14.37 10.54 5.72
C THR A 31 -12.95 10.95 6.15
N LEU A 32 -11.99 10.04 6.02
CA LEU A 32 -10.59 10.31 6.33
C LEU A 32 -9.99 11.37 5.40
N ALA A 33 -10.31 11.32 4.10
CA ALA A 33 -9.85 12.29 3.13
C ALA A 33 -10.36 13.71 3.42
N GLU A 34 -11.64 13.85 3.80
CA GLU A 34 -12.23 15.12 4.22
C GLU A 34 -11.49 15.71 5.44
N GLU A 35 -11.17 14.89 6.43
CA GLU A 35 -10.46 15.33 7.64
C GLU A 35 -8.99 15.70 7.37
N ILE A 36 -8.30 14.98 6.48
CA ILE A 36 -6.92 15.31 6.07
C ILE A 36 -6.90 16.63 5.30
N THR A 37 -7.76 16.74 4.29
CA THR A 37 -7.76 17.88 3.35
C THR A 37 -8.21 19.17 4.04
N SER A 38 -9.24 19.13 4.88
CA SER A 38 -9.77 20.31 5.58
C SER A 38 -8.75 21.00 6.51
N ARG A 39 -7.71 20.29 6.96
CA ARG A 39 -6.66 20.80 7.85
C ARG A 39 -5.30 20.97 7.15
N GLY A 40 -5.26 20.76 5.84
CA GLY A 40 -4.04 20.82 5.03
C GLY A 40 -2.99 19.80 5.49
N HIS A 41 -3.41 18.67 6.05
CA HIS A 41 -2.51 17.60 6.46
C HIS A 41 -1.90 16.90 5.24
N LEU A 42 -0.70 16.35 5.39
CA LEU A 42 -0.01 15.61 4.35
C LEU A 42 -0.21 14.09 4.56
N PRO A 43 -0.96 13.39 3.69
CA PRO A 43 -1.01 11.94 3.74
C PRO A 43 0.27 11.33 3.17
N PHE A 44 0.85 10.40 3.92
CA PHE A 44 1.96 9.54 3.52
C PHE A 44 1.44 8.10 3.46
N PHE A 45 1.26 7.55 2.27
CA PHE A 45 0.81 6.19 2.07
C PHE A 45 1.94 5.18 2.08
N ASP A 46 1.76 4.10 2.82
CA ASP A 46 2.49 2.84 2.68
C ASP A 46 1.57 1.82 2.00
N ILE A 47 1.95 1.37 0.80
CA ILE A 47 1.16 0.42 -0.01
C ILE A 47 1.98 -0.84 -0.34
N ALA A 48 2.55 -1.46 0.70
CA ALA A 48 3.44 -2.61 0.55
C ALA A 48 2.80 -3.92 0.07
N TYR A 49 1.47 -4.03 0.09
CA TYR A 49 0.74 -5.28 -0.12
C TYR A 49 -0.27 -5.22 -1.28
N GLN A 50 -0.15 -4.25 -2.18
CA GLN A 50 -1.09 -4.07 -3.29
C GLN A 50 -1.26 -5.37 -4.11
N GLY A 51 -2.51 -5.81 -4.27
CA GLY A 51 -2.89 -7.02 -4.99
C GLY A 51 -2.94 -8.28 -4.13
N LEU A 52 -2.55 -8.21 -2.86
CA LEU A 52 -2.66 -9.33 -1.90
C LEU A 52 -3.93 -9.26 -1.04
N GLY A 53 -4.65 -8.14 -1.05
CA GLY A 53 -5.88 -7.93 -0.29
C GLY A 53 -7.13 -8.31 -1.09
N ARG A 54 -7.77 -7.30 -1.67
CA ARG A 54 -9.00 -7.42 -2.47
C ARG A 54 -8.73 -7.44 -3.97
N GLY A 55 -7.62 -6.84 -4.40
CA GLY A 55 -7.23 -6.72 -5.80
C GLY A 55 -6.36 -5.48 -6.00
N LEU A 56 -5.71 -5.36 -7.16
CA LEU A 56 -4.75 -4.26 -7.39
C LEU A 56 -5.39 -2.88 -7.36
N ASP A 57 -6.62 -2.76 -7.87
CA ASP A 57 -7.34 -1.50 -7.96
C ASP A 57 -8.03 -1.16 -6.63
N GLU A 58 -8.64 -2.16 -6.00
CA GLU A 58 -9.31 -2.05 -4.71
C GLU A 58 -8.32 -1.70 -3.60
N ASP A 59 -7.16 -2.36 -3.58
CA ASP A 59 -6.10 -2.11 -2.59
C ASP A 59 -5.48 -0.71 -2.75
N ALA A 60 -5.62 -0.08 -3.93
CA ALA A 60 -5.16 1.27 -4.21
C ALA A 60 -6.27 2.34 -4.06
N TYR A 61 -7.46 1.96 -3.59
CA TYR A 61 -8.61 2.88 -3.51
C TYR A 61 -8.30 4.16 -2.77
N GLY A 62 -7.75 4.06 -1.55
CA GLY A 62 -7.44 5.23 -0.72
C GLY A 62 -6.50 6.19 -1.44
N VAL A 63 -5.40 5.68 -1.99
CA VAL A 63 -4.43 6.49 -2.75
C VAL A 63 -5.10 7.20 -3.94
N ARG A 64 -5.90 6.47 -4.73
CA ARG A 64 -6.60 7.02 -5.90
C ARG A 64 -7.66 8.04 -5.51
N HIS A 65 -8.35 7.83 -4.40
CA HIS A 65 -9.34 8.76 -3.90
C HIS A 65 -8.68 10.09 -3.52
N PHE A 66 -7.58 10.07 -2.75
CA PHE A 66 -6.81 11.28 -2.44
C PHE A 66 -6.26 11.97 -3.68
N ALA A 67 -5.76 11.21 -4.66
CA ALA A 67 -5.33 11.75 -5.95
C ALA A 67 -6.48 12.46 -6.68
N SER A 68 -7.68 11.87 -6.70
CA SER A 68 -8.85 12.45 -7.37
C SER A 68 -9.32 13.77 -6.76
N LEU A 69 -9.01 14.00 -5.48
CA LEU A 69 -9.27 15.25 -4.77
C LEU A 69 -8.19 16.32 -5.02
N GLY A 70 -7.14 16.00 -5.79
CA GLY A 70 -6.00 16.90 -6.02
C GLY A 70 -5.11 17.08 -4.78
N SER A 71 -5.14 16.12 -3.84
CA SER A 71 -4.34 16.21 -2.62
C SER A 71 -2.85 16.03 -2.93
N GLU A 72 -2.00 16.89 -2.36
CA GLU A 72 -0.57 16.61 -2.28
C GLU A 72 -0.36 15.40 -1.35
N MET A 73 0.49 14.47 -1.77
CA MET A 73 0.70 13.22 -1.01
C MET A 73 2.02 12.54 -1.36
N ILE A 74 2.45 11.64 -0.48
CA ILE A 74 3.61 10.76 -0.70
C ILE A 74 3.11 9.31 -0.69
N VAL A 75 3.63 8.46 -1.58
CA VAL A 75 3.27 7.04 -1.64
C VAL A 75 4.55 6.20 -1.72
N ALA A 76 4.82 5.41 -0.70
CA ALA A 76 5.86 4.39 -0.69
C ALA A 76 5.28 3.05 -1.13
N GLN A 77 5.75 2.53 -2.27
CA GLN A 77 5.25 1.29 -2.87
C GLN A 77 6.39 0.27 -3.03
N PRO A 78 6.76 -0.46 -1.97
CA PRO A 78 7.79 -1.49 -2.08
C PRO A 78 7.27 -2.70 -2.85
N PHE A 79 8.11 -3.28 -3.71
CA PHE A 79 7.77 -4.47 -4.51
C PHE A 79 8.17 -5.79 -3.85
N ALA A 80 8.47 -5.75 -2.55
CA ALA A 80 8.95 -6.90 -1.81
C ALA A 80 7.92 -8.04 -1.74
N LYS A 81 6.63 -7.72 -1.58
CA LYS A 81 5.58 -8.74 -1.34
C LYS A 81 4.79 -9.06 -2.59
N ASN A 82 4.44 -8.06 -3.38
CA ASN A 82 3.62 -8.26 -4.58
C ASN A 82 4.40 -8.85 -5.78
N LEU A 83 5.68 -8.50 -5.95
CA LEU A 83 6.56 -9.10 -6.97
C LEU A 83 7.56 -10.12 -6.37
N GLY A 84 7.45 -10.42 -5.07
CA GLY A 84 8.36 -11.34 -4.39
C GLY A 84 9.82 -10.84 -4.29
N LEU A 85 10.09 -9.57 -4.56
CA LEU A 85 11.45 -9.00 -4.60
C LEU A 85 11.91 -8.53 -3.21
N TYR A 86 11.86 -9.42 -2.21
CA TYR A 86 12.20 -9.11 -0.82
C TYR A 86 13.63 -8.58 -0.61
N ARG A 87 14.61 -9.30 -1.19
CA ARG A 87 16.05 -9.02 -1.05
C ARG A 87 16.57 -7.96 -2.00
N PRO A 88 16.09 -7.83 -3.25
CA PRO A 88 16.54 -6.76 -4.15
C PRO A 88 16.25 -5.33 -3.69
N ARG A 89 15.42 -5.13 -2.64
CA ARG A 89 15.12 -3.82 -2.02
C ARG A 89 14.64 -2.78 -3.05
N VAL A 90 13.65 -3.15 -3.86
CA VAL A 90 13.12 -2.31 -4.95
C VAL A 90 11.70 -1.81 -4.65
N GLY A 91 11.45 -0.56 -4.99
CA GLY A 91 10.14 0.07 -4.91
C GLY A 91 10.22 1.57 -5.21
N PRO A 92 9.26 2.14 -5.95
CA PRO A 92 9.19 3.58 -6.17
C PRO A 92 8.70 4.33 -4.92
N LEU A 93 9.16 5.58 -4.81
CA LEU A 93 8.55 6.62 -4.00
C LEU A 93 7.85 7.59 -4.94
N HIS A 94 6.54 7.73 -4.82
CA HIS A 94 5.76 8.69 -5.59
C HIS A 94 5.49 9.93 -4.74
N VAL A 95 5.60 11.11 -5.34
CA VAL A 95 5.19 12.36 -4.70
C VAL A 95 4.26 13.11 -5.64
N VAL A 96 3.06 13.40 -5.16
CA VAL A 96 2.08 14.24 -5.84
C VAL A 96 2.20 15.64 -5.26
N ALA A 97 2.55 16.60 -6.10
CA ALA A 97 2.65 18.01 -5.74
C ALA A 97 1.67 18.83 -6.58
N SER A 98 1.29 19.98 -6.05
CA SER A 98 0.25 20.86 -6.62
C SER A 98 0.65 21.53 -7.94
N THR A 99 1.96 21.71 -8.19
CA THR A 99 2.46 22.32 -9.43
C THR A 99 3.65 21.57 -10.04
N LYS A 100 3.93 21.85 -11.32
CA LYS A 100 5.09 21.29 -12.03
C LYS A 100 6.40 21.76 -11.41
N GLU A 101 6.45 23.02 -10.99
CA GLU A 101 7.62 23.64 -10.37
C GLU A 101 7.90 22.99 -9.01
N ALA A 102 6.86 22.78 -8.19
CA ALA A 102 6.99 22.07 -6.92
C ALA A 102 7.44 20.62 -7.14
N THR A 103 6.87 19.92 -8.14
CA THR A 103 7.28 18.56 -8.50
C THR A 103 8.76 18.48 -8.88
N ALA A 104 9.26 19.42 -9.69
CA ALA A 104 10.67 19.49 -10.07
C ALA A 104 11.57 19.76 -8.86
N ALA A 105 11.21 20.73 -8.02
CA ALA A 105 11.97 21.06 -6.82
C ALA A 105 12.06 19.87 -5.84
N VAL A 106 10.93 19.19 -5.59
CA VAL A 106 10.90 17.99 -4.73
C VAL A 106 11.77 16.89 -5.31
N LYS A 107 11.69 16.65 -6.62
CA LYS A 107 12.52 15.64 -7.30
C LYS A 107 14.01 15.94 -7.14
N ASP A 108 14.43 17.20 -7.27
CA ASP A 108 15.83 17.57 -7.11
C ASP A 108 16.30 17.42 -5.65
N GLN A 109 15.48 17.79 -4.66
CA GLN A 109 15.79 17.55 -3.25
C GLN A 109 15.91 16.05 -2.93
N LEU A 110 15.00 15.23 -3.44
CA LEU A 110 15.08 13.76 -3.30
C LEU A 110 16.37 13.22 -3.91
N ARG A 111 16.78 13.69 -5.09
CA ARG A 111 18.05 13.29 -5.73
C ARG A 111 19.25 13.65 -4.87
N CYS A 112 19.27 14.85 -4.27
CA CYS A 112 20.33 15.26 -3.34
C CYS A 112 20.38 14.34 -2.12
N MET A 113 19.24 14.05 -1.49
CA MET A 113 19.17 13.14 -0.33
C MET A 113 19.64 11.73 -0.68
N ILE A 114 19.17 11.16 -1.80
CA ILE A 114 19.63 9.85 -2.30
C ILE A 114 21.14 9.84 -2.52
N ARG A 115 21.67 10.91 -3.13
CA ARG A 115 23.10 11.03 -3.43
C ARG A 115 23.95 11.05 -2.16
N TRP A 116 23.47 11.69 -1.10
CA TRP A 116 24.15 11.77 0.19
C TRP A 116 24.05 10.48 1.00
N GLU A 117 22.91 9.79 0.96
CA GLU A 117 22.69 8.61 1.79
C GLU A 117 23.37 7.35 1.23
N PHE A 118 23.16 7.04 -0.05
CA PHE A 118 23.67 5.80 -0.65
C PHE A 118 24.07 5.95 -2.12
N SER A 119 24.28 7.19 -2.59
CA SER A 119 24.63 7.57 -3.96
C SER A 119 23.56 7.27 -5.02
N SER A 120 23.17 6.00 -5.18
CA SER A 120 22.26 5.53 -6.23
C SER A 120 21.68 4.16 -5.87
N PHE A 121 20.46 3.87 -6.32
CA PHE A 121 19.81 2.58 -6.07
C PHE A 121 20.45 1.42 -6.85
N PRO A 122 20.41 0.17 -6.32
CA PRO A 122 20.81 -1.02 -7.05
C PRO A 122 19.94 -1.27 -8.30
N ALA A 123 20.56 -1.46 -9.46
CA ALA A 123 19.84 -1.64 -10.72
C ALA A 123 19.19 -3.02 -10.90
N TYR A 124 19.63 -4.04 -10.15
CA TYR A 124 19.15 -5.41 -10.35
C TYR A 124 17.64 -5.55 -10.09
N GLY A 125 17.15 -5.01 -8.97
CA GLY A 125 15.74 -5.07 -8.62
C GLY A 125 14.86 -4.32 -9.62
N SER A 126 15.28 -3.12 -10.05
CA SER A 126 14.51 -2.34 -11.04
C SER A 126 14.46 -3.05 -12.39
N ARG A 127 15.55 -3.68 -12.84
CA ARG A 127 15.54 -4.46 -14.09
C ARG A 127 14.58 -5.64 -14.05
N LEU A 128 14.42 -6.31 -12.90
CA LEU A 128 13.42 -7.37 -12.77
C LEU A 128 12.00 -6.83 -12.88
N VAL A 129 11.74 -5.67 -12.28
CA VAL A 129 10.44 -4.99 -12.40
C VAL A 129 10.17 -4.59 -13.87
N ASP A 130 11.18 -4.06 -14.56
CA ASP A 130 11.11 -3.64 -15.97
C ASP A 130 10.88 -4.82 -16.95
N LEU A 131 11.16 -6.06 -16.54
CA LEU A 131 10.83 -7.24 -17.32
C LEU A 131 9.36 -7.66 -17.18
N VAL A 132 8.72 -7.35 -16.06
CA VAL A 132 7.38 -7.84 -15.73
C VAL A 132 6.30 -6.81 -16.01
N LEU A 133 6.46 -5.57 -15.53
CA LEU A 133 5.38 -4.57 -15.54
C LEU A 133 5.08 -3.97 -16.93
N PRO A 134 6.06 -3.71 -17.80
CA PRO A 134 5.79 -3.13 -19.13
C PRO A 134 5.23 -4.14 -20.15
N ASP A 135 5.45 -5.45 -19.92
CA ASP A 135 5.03 -6.50 -20.83
C ASP A 135 3.62 -7.01 -20.47
N PRO A 136 2.61 -6.86 -21.35
CA PRO A 136 1.22 -7.22 -21.02
C PRO A 136 1.01 -8.70 -20.66
N GLU A 137 1.78 -9.61 -21.28
CA GLU A 137 1.67 -11.05 -21.01
C GLU A 137 2.22 -11.37 -19.61
N SER A 138 3.42 -10.89 -19.30
CA SER A 138 4.05 -11.03 -17.99
C SER A 138 3.22 -10.35 -16.89
N GLN A 139 2.64 -9.18 -17.18
CA GLN A 139 1.76 -8.48 -16.25
C GLN A 139 0.49 -9.27 -15.95
N ALA A 140 -0.15 -9.85 -16.98
CA ALA A 140 -1.34 -10.69 -16.81
C ALA A 140 -1.02 -11.92 -15.94
N LYS A 141 0.10 -12.60 -16.23
CA LYS A 141 0.56 -13.74 -15.43
C LYS A 141 0.82 -13.34 -13.98
N TRP A 142 1.50 -12.22 -13.74
CA TRP A 142 1.74 -11.70 -12.40
C TRP A 142 0.44 -11.38 -11.65
N HIS A 143 -0.56 -10.81 -12.33
CA HIS A 143 -1.89 -10.55 -11.72
C HIS A 143 -2.59 -11.85 -11.30
N ASP A 144 -2.50 -12.90 -12.13
CA ASP A 144 -3.09 -14.20 -11.80
C ASP A 144 -2.37 -14.87 -10.62
N GLU A 145 -1.03 -14.83 -10.58
CA GLU A 145 -0.23 -15.32 -9.45
C GLU A 145 -0.59 -14.59 -8.14
N LEU A 146 -0.76 -13.27 -8.18
CA LEU A 146 -1.21 -12.48 -7.03
C LEU A 146 -2.59 -12.92 -6.54
N ARG A 147 -3.53 -13.12 -7.47
CA ARG A 147 -4.89 -13.59 -7.15
C ARG A 147 -4.84 -14.96 -6.48
N GLU A 148 -4.04 -15.88 -7.00
CA GLU A 148 -3.87 -17.22 -6.41
C GLU A 148 -3.29 -17.15 -4.99
N ILE A 149 -2.29 -16.29 -4.76
CA ILE A 149 -1.72 -16.05 -3.43
C ILE A 149 -2.79 -15.52 -2.47
N GLY A 150 -3.55 -14.49 -2.88
CA GLY A 150 -4.63 -13.92 -2.07
C GLY A 150 -5.70 -14.95 -1.70
N GLN A 151 -6.14 -15.76 -2.67
CA GLN A 151 -7.09 -16.86 -2.43
C GLN A 151 -6.53 -17.92 -1.49
N ARG A 152 -5.24 -18.26 -1.59
CA ARG A 152 -4.59 -19.22 -0.68
C ARG A 152 -4.51 -18.69 0.75
N LEU A 153 -4.22 -17.40 0.93
CA LEU A 153 -4.22 -16.75 2.24
C LEU A 153 -5.61 -16.77 2.87
N GLU A 154 -6.65 -16.45 2.09
CA GLU A 154 -8.04 -16.52 2.52
C GLU A 154 -8.43 -17.94 2.97
N ARG A 155 -8.13 -18.96 2.16
CA ARG A 155 -8.36 -20.37 2.54
C ARG A 155 -7.65 -20.75 3.83
N SER A 156 -6.41 -20.29 4.02
CA SER A 156 -5.63 -20.58 5.23
C SER A 156 -6.25 -19.94 6.47
N ARG A 157 -6.80 -18.72 6.35
CA ARG A 157 -7.51 -18.02 7.42
C ARG A 157 -8.82 -18.72 7.80
N GLN A 158 -9.58 -19.15 6.81
CA GLN A 158 -10.81 -19.92 7.01
C GLN A 158 -10.54 -21.28 7.67
N GLU A 159 -9.49 -21.97 7.23
CA GLU A 159 -9.09 -23.24 7.84
C GLU A 159 -8.67 -23.05 9.29
N LEU A 160 -7.85 -22.03 9.58
CA LEU A 160 -7.45 -21.72 10.96
C LEU A 160 -8.67 -21.42 11.84
N PHE A 161 -9.61 -20.61 11.36
CA PHE A 161 -10.87 -20.35 12.05
C PHE A 161 -11.65 -21.64 12.30
N HIS A 162 -11.81 -22.49 11.29
CA HIS A 162 -12.52 -23.76 11.41
C HIS A 162 -11.90 -24.69 12.46
N GLN A 163 -10.58 -24.83 12.43
CA GLN A 163 -9.84 -25.64 13.40
C GLN A 163 -10.03 -25.12 14.83
N LEU A 164 -9.89 -23.81 15.04
CA LEU A 164 -9.99 -23.22 16.39
C LEU A 164 -11.43 -23.20 16.91
N ALA A 165 -12.39 -22.74 16.12
CA ALA A 165 -13.76 -22.52 16.56
C ALA A 165 -14.61 -23.81 16.54
N ASN A 166 -14.48 -24.63 15.50
CA ASN A 166 -15.41 -25.73 15.23
C ASN A 166 -14.85 -27.09 15.66
N VAL A 167 -13.58 -27.37 15.33
CA VAL A 167 -12.94 -28.66 15.62
C VAL A 167 -12.48 -28.72 17.08
N HIS A 168 -11.56 -27.84 17.46
CA HIS A 168 -10.97 -27.82 18.80
C HIS A 168 -11.78 -27.02 19.83
N LYS A 169 -12.74 -26.19 19.37
CA LYS A 169 -13.63 -25.38 20.21
C LYS A 169 -12.87 -24.56 21.26
N ILE A 170 -11.74 -23.98 20.86
CA ILE A 170 -10.91 -23.13 21.72
C ILE A 170 -11.72 -21.88 22.10
N PRO A 171 -11.84 -21.55 23.39
CA PRO A 171 -12.52 -20.33 23.82
C PRO A 171 -11.90 -19.06 23.22
N GLY A 172 -12.72 -18.16 22.66
CA GLY A 172 -12.26 -16.88 22.09
C GLY A 172 -13.12 -16.41 20.90
N ASN A 173 -12.98 -15.15 20.51
CA ASN A 173 -13.58 -14.66 19.26
C ASN A 173 -12.62 -14.84 18.09
N TRP A 174 -12.73 -15.98 17.41
CA TRP A 174 -11.89 -16.31 16.26
C TRP A 174 -12.37 -15.71 14.94
N HIS A 175 -13.53 -15.03 14.92
CA HIS A 175 -14.05 -14.40 13.70
C HIS A 175 -13.10 -13.33 13.14
N ILE A 176 -12.21 -12.76 13.97
CA ILE A 176 -11.11 -11.90 13.53
C ILE A 176 -10.22 -12.50 12.42
N ASN A 177 -10.19 -13.83 12.31
CA ASN A 177 -9.45 -14.51 11.25
C ASN A 177 -10.17 -14.43 9.90
N VAL A 178 -11.50 -14.37 9.87
CA VAL A 178 -12.31 -14.44 8.63
C VAL A 178 -13.04 -13.14 8.30
N ASP A 179 -13.31 -12.31 9.30
CA ASP A 179 -13.88 -10.99 9.13
C ASP A 179 -12.78 -10.07 8.57
N ARG A 180 -12.85 -9.79 7.28
CA ARG A 180 -12.15 -8.66 6.67
C ARG A 180 -12.84 -7.39 7.21
N LEU A 181 -12.36 -6.85 8.32
CA LEU A 181 -12.78 -5.54 8.83
C LEU A 181 -12.67 -4.48 7.74
#